data_AF-A0A497FLK6-F1
#
_entry.id   AF-A0A497FLK6-F1
#
_cell.length_a   1.000
_cell.length_b   1.000
_cell.length_c   1.000
_cell.angle_alpha   90.00
_cell.angle_beta   90.00
_cell.angle_gamma   90.00
#
_symmetry.space_group_name_H-M   'P 1'
#
loop_
_entity.id
_entity.type
_entity.pdbx_description
1 polymer ?
#
loop_
_entity_poly.entity_id
_entity_poly.type
_entity_poly.pdbx_seq_one_letter_code
_entity_poly.pdbx_strand_id
1 'polypeptide(L)'
;AEILNCLKTPVEIVYIDSPDPNPQRYAKLVQEKISKRFKIIAENDADKKYPIVAAASIIAKVERDKLIEELAKKYGNLGSGYPGDWRTISFLRKWIRDKGEPPPFARKSWKTVKKIIDEYRTRRII
;
A
#
# COMPACT_ATOMS: atom_id res chain seq x y z
N ALA A 1 -8.37 -4.46 9.97
CA ALA A 1 -9.37 -5.17 10.79
C ALA A 1 -9.00 -6.64 10.98
N GLU A 2 -8.74 -7.38 9.90
CA GLU A 2 -8.37 -8.80 9.95
C GLU A 2 -7.21 -9.10 10.91
N ILE A 3 -6.10 -8.35 10.80
CA ILE A 3 -4.93 -8.48 11.70
C ILE A 3 -5.34 -8.40 13.18
N LEU A 4 -6.18 -7.41 13.53
CA LEU A 4 -6.66 -7.22 14.90
C LEU A 4 -7.62 -8.32 15.35
N ASN A 5 -8.47 -8.82 14.45
CA ASN A 5 -9.39 -9.92 14.74
C ASN A 5 -8.63 -11.23 15.02
N CYS A 6 -7.50 -11.45 14.35
CA CYS A 6 -6.66 -12.64 14.50
C CYS A 6 -5.77 -12.66 15.76
N LEU A 7 -5.70 -11.57 16.53
CA LEU A 7 -4.90 -11.52 17.77
C LEU A 7 -5.39 -12.57 18.78
N LYS A 8 -4.51 -13.48 19.19
CA LYS A 8 -4.82 -14.56 20.15
C LYS A 8 -4.59 -14.14 21.60
N THR A 9 -3.70 -13.17 21.82
CA THR A 9 -3.39 -12.63 23.14
C THR A 9 -4.36 -11.51 23.51
N PRO A 10 -4.71 -11.37 24.79
CA PRO A 10 -5.42 -10.19 25.27
C PRO A 10 -4.62 -8.92 24.98
N VAL A 11 -5.28 -7.91 24.41
CA VAL A 11 -4.69 -6.60 24.13
C VAL A 11 -5.65 -5.54 24.65
N GLU A 12 -5.14 -4.65 25.51
CA GLU A 12 -5.96 -3.59 26.11
C GLU A 12 -6.07 -2.36 25.22
N ILE A 13 -4.94 -1.95 24.62
CA ILE A 13 -4.83 -0.71 23.84
C ILE A 13 -4.19 -0.99 22.48
N VAL A 14 -4.76 -0.42 21.42
CA VAL A 14 -4.23 -0.48 20.06
C VAL A 14 -3.89 0.92 19.59
N TYR A 15 -2.61 1.14 19.27
CA TYR A 15 -2.13 2.38 18.66
C TYR A 15 -2.12 2.23 17.14
N ILE A 16 -2.66 3.22 16.43
CA ILE A 16 -2.82 3.17 14.97
C ILE A 16 -2.28 4.47 14.36
N ASP A 17 -1.40 4.32 13.36
CA ASP A 17 -1.05 5.41 12.47
C ASP A 17 -2.19 5.65 11.46
N SER A 18 -2.83 6.81 11.54
CA SER A 18 -3.99 7.15 10.74
C SER A 18 -3.56 7.72 9.38
N PRO A 19 -3.95 7.10 8.26
CA PRO A 19 -3.82 7.70 6.94
C PRO A 19 -4.90 8.77 6.67
N ASP A 20 -5.93 8.83 7.52
CA ASP A 20 -7.01 9.81 7.42
C ASP A 20 -6.61 11.11 8.12
N PRO A 21 -6.81 12.30 7.51
CA PRO A 21 -6.61 13.60 8.17
C PRO A 21 -7.43 13.78 9.45
N ASN A 22 -8.51 13.00 9.63
CA ASN A 22 -9.26 12.91 10.87
C ASN A 22 -9.02 11.52 11.52
N PRO A 23 -8.08 11.41 12.48
CA PRO A 23 -7.78 10.15 13.14
C PRO A 23 -8.95 9.53 13.88
N GLN A 24 -9.84 10.34 14.47
CA GLN A 24 -11.02 9.85 15.19
C GLN A 24 -11.99 9.15 14.24
N ARG A 25 -12.16 9.68 13.03
CA ARG A 25 -12.94 9.01 11.98
C ARG A 25 -12.33 7.65 11.62
N TYR A 26 -11.01 7.59 11.49
CA TYR A 26 -10.32 6.34 11.19
C TYR A 26 -10.42 5.31 12.33
N ALA A 27 -10.26 5.74 13.59
CA ALA A 27 -10.44 4.88 14.76
C ALA A 27 -11.85 4.26 14.77
N LYS A 28 -12.88 5.07 14.50
CA LYS A 28 -14.26 4.60 14.44
C LYS A 28 -14.47 3.58 13.31
N LEU A 29 -13.95 3.88 12.11
CA LEU A 29 -13.99 2.96 10.97
C LEU A 29 -13.30 1.62 11.29
N VAL A 30 -12.14 1.66 11.95
CA VAL A 30 -11.45 0.43 12.37
C VAL A 30 -12.29 -0.34 13.38
N GLN A 31 -12.86 0.34 14.39
CA GLN A 31 -13.71 -0.28 15.41
C GLN A 31 -14.96 -0.94 14.83
N GLU A 32 -15.57 -0.35 13.79
CA GLU A 32 -16.73 -0.92 13.09
C GLU A 32 -16.40 -2.21 12.31
N LYS A 33 -15.12 -2.44 12.00
CA LYS A 33 -14.67 -3.60 11.21
C LYS A 33 -14.08 -4.73 12.05
N ILE A 34 -13.89 -4.52 13.34
CA ILE A 34 -13.31 -5.51 14.25
C ILE A 34 -14.39 -6.14 15.13
N SER A 35 -14.32 -7.46 15.31
CA SER A 35 -15.27 -8.20 16.14
C SER A 35 -14.98 -8.09 17.64
N LYS A 36 -13.74 -7.68 17.97
CA LYS A 36 -13.27 -7.46 19.34
C LYS A 36 -13.31 -5.98 19.68
N ARG A 37 -13.57 -5.66 20.94
CA ARG A 37 -13.55 -4.28 21.44
C ARG A 37 -12.16 -3.97 22.01
N PHE A 38 -11.49 -2.97 21.46
CA PHE A 38 -10.20 -2.48 21.96
C PHE A 38 -10.32 -1.00 22.34
N LYS A 39 -9.44 -0.52 23.22
CA LYS A 39 -9.21 0.91 23.34
C LYS A 39 -8.31 1.35 22.18
N ILE A 40 -8.88 2.00 21.17
CA ILE A 40 -8.14 2.46 19.99
C ILE A 40 -7.66 3.89 20.20
N ILE A 41 -6.36 4.11 20.02
CA ILE A 41 -5.72 5.43 19.95
C ILE A 41 -5.18 5.58 18.53
N ALA A 42 -5.87 6.38 17.71
CA ALA A 42 -5.43 6.69 16.36
C ALA A 42 -4.93 8.13 16.29
N GLU A 43 -3.76 8.33 15.70
CA GLU A 43 -3.15 9.64 15.48
C GLU A 43 -2.47 9.66 14.12
N ASN A 44 -2.31 10.84 13.51
CA ASN A 44 -1.42 10.99 12.37
C ASN A 44 0.04 10.99 12.84
N ASP A 45 0.92 10.42 12.01
CA ASP A 45 2.35 10.28 12.30
C ASP A 45 2.61 9.54 13.62
N ALA A 46 1.78 8.53 13.93
CA ALA A 46 1.84 7.80 15.19
C ALA A 46 3.14 7.00 15.31
N ASP A 47 3.75 6.62 14.19
CA ASP A 47 5.06 5.95 14.13
C ASP A 47 6.21 6.83 14.66
N LYS A 48 6.09 8.16 14.60
CA LYS A 48 7.06 9.09 15.18
C LYS A 48 6.92 9.25 16.70
N LYS A 49 5.74 8.95 17.23
CA LYS A 49 5.39 9.18 18.65
C LYS A 49 5.47 7.90 19.48
N TYR A 50 5.06 6.78 18.91
CA TYR A 50 4.89 5.52 19.62
C TYR A 50 5.85 4.46 19.06
N PRO A 51 6.86 4.02 19.83
CA PRO A 51 7.83 3.01 19.37
C PRO A 51 7.18 1.70 18.89
N ILE A 52 6.03 1.31 19.46
CA ILE A 52 5.29 0.12 19.02
C ILE A 52 4.71 0.28 17.61
N VAL A 53 4.28 1.49 17.25
CA VAL A 53 3.81 1.81 15.90
C VAL A 53 4.98 1.91 14.94
N ALA A 54 6.11 2.47 15.39
CA ALA A 54 7.37 2.45 14.62
C ALA A 54 7.81 1.02 14.28
N ALA A 55 7.75 0.10 15.25
CA ALA A 55 8.06 -1.32 15.05
C ALA A 55 7.12 -1.97 14.01
N ALA A 56 5.81 -1.70 14.09
CA ALA A 56 4.85 -2.16 13.09
C ALA A 56 5.17 -1.61 11.69
N SER A 57 5.54 -0.33 11.59
CA SER A 57 5.98 0.30 10.35
C SER A 57 7.26 -0.32 9.77
N ILE A 58 8.22 -0.72 10.60
CA ILE A 58 9.43 -1.42 10.16
C ILE A 58 9.05 -2.79 9.56
N ILE A 59 8.28 -3.59 10.29
CA ILE A 59 7.83 -4.92 9.81
C ILE A 59 7.10 -4.78 8.47
N ALA A 60 6.17 -3.83 8.36
CA ALA A 60 5.42 -3.60 7.13
C ALA A 60 6.30 -3.19 5.95
N LYS A 61 7.32 -2.34 6.17
CA LYS A 61 8.26 -1.90 5.13
C LYS A 61 9.19 -3.04 4.68
N VAL A 62 9.73 -3.82 5.63
CA VAL A 62 10.62 -4.95 5.32
C VAL A 62 9.90 -6.03 4.51
N GLU A 63 8.70 -6.43 4.93
CA GLU A 63 7.92 -7.43 4.19
C GLU A 63 7.52 -6.93 2.80
N ARG A 64 7.18 -5.65 2.67
CA ARG A 64 6.89 -5.04 1.38
C ARG A 64 8.10 -5.08 0.46
N ASP A 65 9.27 -4.65 0.94
CA ASP A 65 10.47 -4.57 0.11
C ASP A 65 10.90 -5.95 -0.36
N LYS A 66 10.80 -6.97 0.51
CA LYS A 66 10.98 -8.38 0.14
C LYS A 66 10.05 -8.83 -0.99
N LEU A 67 8.75 -8.49 -0.93
CA LEU A 67 7.80 -8.82 -2.00
C LEU A 67 8.13 -8.11 -3.32
N ILE A 68 8.61 -6.87 -3.27
CA ILE A 68 9.06 -6.15 -4.47
C ILE A 68 10.29 -6.82 -5.08
N GLU A 69 11.24 -7.27 -4.26
CA GLU A 69 12.41 -8.03 -4.73
C GLU A 69 12.03 -9.37 -5.37
N GLU A 70 11.08 -10.10 -4.77
CA GLU A 70 10.56 -11.35 -5.35
C GLU A 70 9.89 -11.11 -6.71
N LEU A 71 9.11 -10.05 -6.85
CA LEU A 71 8.56 -9.65 -8.14
C LEU A 71 9.67 -9.25 -9.11
N ALA A 72 10.71 -8.55 -8.65
CA ALA A 72 11.83 -8.13 -9.48
C ALA A 72 12.64 -9.31 -10.02
N LYS A 73 12.78 -10.39 -9.25
CA LYS A 73 13.38 -11.66 -9.71
C LYS A 73 12.61 -12.27 -10.88
N LYS A 74 11.29 -12.12 -10.90
CA LYS A 74 10.42 -12.70 -11.93
C LYS A 74 10.23 -11.80 -13.16
N TYR A 75 10.20 -10.48 -12.97
CA TYR A 75 9.79 -9.52 -14.01
C TYR A 75 10.87 -8.49 -14.37
N GLY A 76 12.05 -8.57 -13.76
CA GLY A 76 13.14 -7.62 -13.93
C GLY A 76 13.01 -6.39 -13.02
N ASN A 77 13.83 -5.37 -13.25
CA ASN A 77 13.86 -4.19 -12.38
C ASN A 77 12.55 -3.38 -12.44
N LEU A 78 11.77 -3.47 -11.36
CA LEU A 78 10.50 -2.74 -11.21
C LEU A 78 10.66 -1.33 -10.64
N GLY A 79 11.86 -0.97 -10.15
CA GLY A 79 12.05 0.15 -9.24
C GLY A 79 11.35 -0.07 -7.90
N SER A 80 11.06 1.03 -7.19
CA SER A 80 10.43 1.03 -5.86
C SER A 80 8.92 0.73 -5.87
N GLY A 81 8.29 0.76 -7.04
CA GLY A 81 6.84 0.67 -7.19
C GLY A 81 6.10 2.01 -6.99
N TYR A 82 6.83 3.11 -6.74
CA TYR A 82 6.24 4.44 -6.61
C TYR A 82 6.19 5.22 -7.94
N PRO A 83 5.17 6.08 -8.14
CA PRO A 83 5.08 6.97 -9.29
C PRO A 83 6.26 7.93 -9.47
N GLY A 84 6.96 8.26 -8.39
CA GLY A 84 8.14 9.13 -8.42
C GLY A 84 9.42 8.44 -8.87
N ASP A 85 9.43 7.10 -8.97
CA ASP A 85 10.60 6.35 -9.42
C ASP A 85 10.54 6.15 -10.94
N TRP A 86 11.51 6.75 -11.64
CA TRP A 86 11.61 6.68 -13.09
C TRP A 86 11.74 5.23 -13.60
N ARG A 87 12.29 4.31 -12.80
CA ARG A 87 12.40 2.88 -13.14
C ARG A 87 11.03 2.21 -13.16
N THR A 88 10.19 2.53 -12.18
CA THR A 88 8.81 2.04 -12.10
C THR A 88 7.97 2.57 -13.27
N ILE A 89 8.10 3.85 -13.61
CA ILE A 89 7.40 4.42 -14.77
C ILE A 89 7.86 3.77 -16.07
N SER A 90 9.17 3.60 -16.25
CA SER A 90 9.76 2.95 -17.43
C SER A 90 9.29 1.51 -17.58
N PHE A 91 9.30 0.74 -16.49
CA PHE A 91 8.79 -0.63 -16.46
C PHE A 91 7.32 -0.70 -16.87
N LEU A 92 6.46 0.11 -16.25
CA LEU A 92 5.03 0.12 -16.54
C LEU A 92 4.72 0.51 -17.99
N ARG A 93 5.40 1.53 -18.52
CA ARG A 93 5.25 1.94 -19.93
C ARG A 93 5.66 0.85 -20.89
N LYS A 94 6.81 0.22 -20.66
CA LYS A 94 7.29 -0.90 -21.47
C LYS A 94 6.29 -2.06 -21.43
N TRP A 95 5.88 -2.48 -20.24
CA TRP A 95 4.93 -3.58 -20.08
C TRP A 95 3.61 -3.32 -20.80
N ILE A 96 3.00 -2.15 -20.57
CA ILE A 96 1.69 -1.80 -21.17
C ILE A 96 1.81 -1.70 -22.68
N ARG A 97 2.92 -1.19 -23.21
CA ARG A 97 3.16 -1.18 -24.66
C ARG A 97 3.25 -2.59 -25.23
N ASP A 98 3.98 -3.47 -24.56
CA ASP A 98 4.28 -4.82 -25.05
C ASP A 98 3.11 -5.81 -24.85
N LYS A 99 2.26 -5.59 -23.83
CA LYS A 99 1.15 -6.48 -23.44
C LYS A 99 -0.25 -5.89 -23.69
N GLY A 100 -0.36 -4.58 -23.91
CA GLY A 100 -1.62 -3.88 -24.08
C GLY A 100 -2.42 -3.64 -22.79
N GLU A 101 -1.95 -4.15 -21.65
CA GLU A 101 -2.60 -4.00 -20.35
C GLU A 101 -1.56 -3.88 -19.21
N PRO A 102 -1.95 -3.33 -18.04
CA PRO A 102 -1.06 -3.25 -16.88
C PRO A 102 -0.70 -4.64 -16.33
N PRO A 103 0.49 -4.80 -15.70
CA PRO A 103 0.83 -6.05 -15.01
C PRO A 103 -0.22 -6.44 -13.96
N PRO A 104 -0.43 -7.74 -13.69
CA PRO A 104 -1.48 -8.20 -12.76
C PRO A 104 -1.26 -7.71 -11.33
N PHE A 105 -0.01 -7.46 -10.94
CA PHE A 105 0.36 -6.90 -9.63
C PHE A 105 0.31 -5.37 -9.58
N ALA A 106 0.06 -4.69 -10.70
CA ALA A 106 -0.09 -3.24 -10.75
C ALA A 106 -1.52 -2.83 -10.34
N ARG A 107 -1.63 -1.77 -9.54
CA ARG A 107 -2.93 -1.23 -9.11
C ARG A 107 -3.57 -0.45 -10.25
N LYS A 108 -4.50 -1.07 -11.00
CA LYS A 108 -5.20 -0.47 -12.16
C LYS A 108 -5.93 0.85 -11.82
N SER A 109 -6.36 1.02 -10.58
CA SER A 109 -7.05 2.23 -10.13
C SER A 109 -6.13 3.45 -9.96
N TRP A 110 -4.81 3.27 -9.88
CA TRP A 110 -3.86 4.34 -9.63
C TRP A 110 -3.77 5.30 -10.82
N LYS A 111 -3.74 6.61 -10.54
CA LYS A 111 -3.67 7.68 -11.55
C LYS A 111 -2.54 7.47 -12.55
N THR A 112 -1.37 7.03 -12.09
CA THR A 112 -0.21 6.73 -12.94
C THR A 112 -0.50 5.62 -13.95
N VAL A 113 -1.12 4.52 -13.51
CA VAL A 113 -1.45 3.39 -14.38
C VAL A 113 -2.53 3.78 -15.38
N LYS A 114 -3.59 4.47 -14.91
CA LYS A 114 -4.65 5.03 -15.76
C LYS A 114 -4.11 5.95 -16.85
N LYS A 115 -3.26 6.91 -16.48
CA LYS A 115 -2.63 7.83 -17.43
C LYS A 115 -1.82 7.08 -18.49
N ILE A 116 -1.00 6.09 -18.10
CA ILE A 116 -0.19 5.34 -19.05
C ILE A 116 -1.06 4.49 -20.00
N ILE A 117 -2.15 3.86 -19.51
CA ILE A 117 -3.03 3.07 -20.38
C ILE A 117 -3.85 3.96 -21.32
N ASP A 118 -4.29 5.14 -20.87
CA ASP A 118 -5.02 6.10 -21.71
C ASP A 118 -4.10 6.63 -22.82
N GLU A 119 -2.87 7.03 -22.49
CA GLU A 119 -1.85 7.42 -23.48
C GLU A 119 -1.56 6.31 -24.49
N TYR A 120 -1.49 5.05 -24.05
CA TYR A 120 -1.31 3.90 -24.93
C TYR A 120 -2.48 3.71 -25.90
N ARG A 121 -3.73 3.87 -25.42
CA ARG A 121 -4.94 3.75 -26.25
C ARG A 121 -5.03 4.85 -27.30
N THR A 122 -4.78 6.11 -26.94
CA THR A 122 -4.81 7.24 -27.88
C THR A 122 -3.83 7.03 -29.03
N ARG A 123 -2.62 6.50 -28.75
CA ARG A 123 -1.59 6.23 -29.76
C ARG A 123 -1.90 5.07 -30.72
N ARG A 124 -2.92 4.25 -30.47
CA ARG A 124 -3.35 3.19 -31.40
C ARG A 124 -4.50 3.61 -32.31
N ILE A 125 -5.14 4.75 -32.00
CA ILE A 125 -6.28 5.28 -32.75
C ILE A 125 -5.81 6.26 -33.85
N ILE A 126 -4.61 6.82 -33.69
CA ILE A 126 -3.87 7.60 -34.69
C ILE A 126 -2.94 6.65 -35.44
#